data_AF-A0A2G9UCI2-F1
#
_entry.id   AF-A0A2G9UCI2-F1
#
_cell.length_a   1.000
_cell.length_b   1.000
_cell.length_c   1.000
_cell.angle_alpha   90.00
_cell.angle_beta   90.00
_cell.angle_gamma   90.00
#
_symmetry.space_group_name_H-M   'P 1'
#
loop_
_entity.id
_entity.type
_entity.pdbx_description
1 polymer ?
#
loop_
_entity_poly.entity_id
_entity_poly.type
_entity_poly.pdbx_seq_one_letter_code
_entity_poly.pdbx_strand_id
1 'polypeptide(L)'
;MPESFGPISGGDSVEVQWGPTIPNDIIPVRPTIPPGAISPGGPPPLPDGELFAGNRTRLVAALKNAAPGSVVVLQGGIEKNRYNTDAGDLPFRQESYFFWTFGVHESGAENTDSGNVLEPPAFPGKELFDVDVNKLYSVMAELRVFKTDKEMEVMSSSCYHESDPCYTSIKWKVYSVSYYHGGCRHLAYTCIAATGCNGSILHYGHANAPNDKQIKDGDMCLFDMGPEYNCYASDVTTSFPANGKFTEKQKIVYNAVLEANQAVFKAAKPGVRWTDMHLFSEKVILTHLQKAGLLTGDIDEMVNARLGAVFMPHGLGHLIGLDVHDCGGYLGDALPRSELPGLSSLRATRTLKEGMVITIEPGCYFIDTLLDAAFKDPKLAKFLVKAEIDKYRGQGGVRIEDDVVIWEKGNENMSDVPRTIEEIEHFMAMNTALIVVLAGCAVFWVVFGEGQTEKPLPPPFLSAVNDTVRREFYDILMNVNLTQEQRKSQVLGWIAKFGLEDEAKQDDDKLQAMVKGTSRKMNVSTDKC
;
A
#
# COMPACT_ATOMS: atom_id res chain seq x y z
N MET A 1 37.85 -29.83 29.22
CA MET A 1 37.14 -31.13 29.32
C MET A 1 35.90 -30.92 30.19
N PRO A 2 34.84 -31.73 30.04
CA PRO A 2 33.53 -31.44 30.62
C PRO A 2 33.32 -32.12 31.97
N GLU A 3 32.36 -31.61 32.75
CA GLU A 3 31.60 -32.46 33.68
C GLU A 3 30.38 -33.04 32.97
N SER A 4 29.96 -34.23 33.39
CA SER A 4 29.17 -35.15 32.56
C SER A 4 27.66 -34.98 32.68
N PHE A 5 26.97 -34.91 31.53
CA PHE A 5 25.57 -35.30 31.46
C PHE A 5 25.44 -36.81 31.72
N GLY A 6 24.65 -37.19 32.72
CA GLY A 6 24.16 -38.56 32.88
C GLY A 6 22.91 -38.81 32.03
N PRO A 7 22.71 -40.03 31.49
CA PRO A 7 21.52 -40.33 30.70
C PRO A 7 20.30 -40.58 31.60
N ILE A 8 19.16 -40.00 31.24
CA ILE A 8 17.85 -40.44 31.75
C ILE A 8 17.02 -40.91 30.55
N SER A 9 16.96 -42.24 30.39
CA SER A 9 15.96 -42.90 29.56
C SER A 9 14.67 -43.05 30.35
N GLY A 10 13.59 -42.40 29.93
CA GLY A 10 12.27 -42.52 30.53
C GLY A 10 11.26 -41.77 29.68
N GLY A 11 10.32 -42.49 29.08
CA GLY A 11 9.24 -41.89 28.31
C GLY A 11 8.00 -41.74 29.18
N ASP A 12 7.77 -40.52 29.66
CA ASP A 12 6.50 -40.12 30.29
C ASP A 12 5.88 -38.98 29.47
N SER A 13 4.58 -39.08 29.20
CA SER A 13 3.84 -38.10 28.43
C SER A 13 3.51 -36.88 29.28
N VAL A 14 4.15 -35.74 29.00
CA VAL A 14 3.80 -34.46 29.63
C VAL A 14 2.52 -33.92 29.00
N GLU A 15 1.38 -34.08 29.68
CA GLU A 15 0.18 -33.31 29.36
C GLU A 15 0.44 -31.83 29.59
N VAL A 16 0.43 -31.05 28.52
CA VAL A 16 0.46 -29.59 28.60
C VAL A 16 -0.92 -29.12 29.05
N GLN A 17 -1.05 -28.72 30.32
CA GLN A 17 -2.26 -28.07 30.82
C GLN A 17 -2.40 -26.69 30.18
N TRP A 18 -3.35 -26.58 29.25
CA TRP A 18 -3.74 -25.31 28.67
C TRP A 18 -4.45 -24.44 29.71
N GLY A 19 -3.87 -23.27 30.01
CA GLY A 19 -4.61 -22.19 30.66
C GLY A 19 -5.84 -21.79 29.83
N PRO A 20 -6.88 -21.21 30.44
CA PRO A 20 -8.17 -21.04 29.79
C PRO A 20 -8.06 -20.17 28.53
N THR A 21 -8.27 -20.81 27.37
CA THR A 21 -8.51 -20.12 26.09
C THR A 21 -9.71 -19.19 26.24
N ILE A 22 -9.55 -17.93 25.79
CA ILE A 22 -10.67 -17.01 25.65
C ILE A 22 -11.71 -17.66 24.71
N PRO A 23 -13.00 -17.72 25.06
CA PRO A 23 -14.01 -18.31 24.19
C PRO A 23 -14.09 -17.61 22.83
N ASN A 24 -14.23 -18.38 21.75
CA ASN A 24 -14.46 -17.85 20.40
C ASN A 24 -15.82 -17.12 20.29
N ASP A 25 -16.69 -17.29 21.29
CA ASP A 25 -18.10 -16.87 21.32
C ASP A 25 -18.29 -15.35 21.50
N ILE A 26 -17.22 -14.55 21.40
CA ILE A 26 -17.24 -13.07 21.51
C ILE A 26 -16.83 -12.41 20.18
N ILE A 27 -16.90 -13.14 19.06
CA ILE A 27 -16.89 -12.55 17.72
C ILE A 27 -18.36 -12.48 17.23
N PRO A 28 -19.00 -11.29 17.24
CA PRO A 28 -20.36 -11.16 16.71
C PRO A 28 -20.33 -11.37 15.20
N VAL A 29 -21.12 -12.34 14.71
CA VAL A 29 -21.31 -12.60 13.27
C VAL A 29 -21.87 -11.34 12.62
N ARG A 30 -21.06 -10.69 11.76
CA ARG A 30 -21.45 -9.46 11.07
C ARG A 30 -22.38 -9.76 9.89
N PRO A 31 -23.29 -8.84 9.53
CA PRO A 31 -23.89 -8.83 8.20
C PRO A 31 -22.78 -8.66 7.15
N THR A 32 -22.74 -9.54 6.15
CA THR A 32 -21.78 -9.41 5.04
C THR A 32 -22.08 -8.15 4.23
N ILE A 33 -21.16 -7.18 4.24
CA ILE A 33 -21.17 -6.11 3.24
C ILE A 33 -20.92 -6.73 1.86
N PRO A 34 -21.73 -6.43 0.84
CA PRO A 34 -21.49 -6.95 -0.50
C PRO A 34 -20.23 -6.29 -1.12
N PRO A 35 -19.36 -7.05 -1.82
CA PRO A 35 -18.22 -6.47 -2.54
C PRO A 35 -18.66 -5.37 -3.51
N GLY A 36 -17.90 -4.27 -3.55
CA GLY A 36 -18.23 -3.10 -4.38
C GLY A 36 -19.19 -2.08 -3.75
N ALA A 37 -19.28 -2.00 -2.43
CA ALA A 37 -20.07 -0.98 -1.71
C ALA A 37 -19.46 0.45 -1.73
N ILE A 38 -18.25 0.62 -2.29
CA ILE A 38 -17.53 1.90 -2.34
C ILE A 38 -18.09 2.79 -3.45
N SER A 39 -18.53 4.00 -3.10
CA SER A 39 -19.11 4.97 -4.05
C SER A 39 -18.03 5.86 -4.70
N PRO A 40 -17.75 5.75 -6.01
CA PRO A 40 -16.62 6.43 -6.67
C PRO A 40 -16.94 7.87 -7.08
N GLY A 41 -17.67 8.62 -6.24
CA GLY A 41 -18.18 9.95 -6.60
C GLY A 41 -18.56 10.89 -5.44
N GLY A 42 -18.38 10.47 -4.19
CA GLY A 42 -18.46 11.37 -3.03
C GLY A 42 -17.07 11.81 -2.56
N PRO A 43 -16.95 12.83 -1.69
CA PRO A 43 -15.78 12.92 -0.83
C PRO A 43 -15.68 11.63 0.02
N PRO A 44 -14.47 11.15 0.36
CA PRO A 44 -14.31 9.97 1.19
C PRO A 44 -15.05 10.11 2.53
N PRO A 45 -15.60 9.01 3.09
CA PRO A 45 -16.17 9.01 4.43
C PRO A 45 -15.13 9.47 5.45
N LEU A 46 -15.44 10.59 6.13
CA LEU A 46 -14.72 10.97 7.34
C LEU A 46 -15.02 9.95 8.44
N PRO A 47 -14.03 9.53 9.25
CA PRO A 47 -14.30 8.67 10.39
C PRO A 47 -15.21 9.39 11.39
N ASP A 48 -16.38 8.81 11.65
CA ASP A 48 -17.38 9.40 12.53
C ASP A 48 -17.17 9.03 14.02
N GLY A 49 -17.91 9.71 14.89
CA GLY A 49 -17.87 9.44 16.33
C GLY A 49 -18.33 8.02 16.73
N GLU A 50 -19.05 7.30 15.85
CA GLU A 50 -19.49 5.93 16.10
C GLU A 50 -18.36 4.92 15.93
N LEU A 51 -17.43 5.15 14.99
CA LEU A 51 -16.20 4.35 14.83
C LEU A 51 -15.44 4.31 16.16
N PHE A 52 -15.08 5.48 16.69
CA PHE A 52 -14.31 5.60 17.93
C PHE A 52 -15.10 5.13 19.17
N ALA A 53 -16.43 5.34 19.21
CA ALA A 53 -17.29 4.79 20.27
C ALA A 53 -17.39 3.26 20.20
N GLY A 54 -17.42 2.67 19.01
CA GLY A 54 -17.34 1.23 18.79
C GLY A 54 -16.01 0.66 19.28
N ASN A 55 -14.90 1.33 18.98
CA ASN A 55 -13.56 0.96 19.45
C ASN A 55 -13.44 1.01 20.97
N ARG A 56 -13.96 2.05 21.65
CA ARG A 56 -14.06 2.08 23.13
C ARG A 56 -14.94 0.96 23.68
N THR A 57 -16.06 0.65 23.01
CA THR A 57 -16.95 -0.45 23.42
C THR A 57 -16.24 -1.81 23.31
N ARG A 58 -15.46 -2.03 22.24
CA ARG A 58 -14.60 -3.22 22.07
C ARG A 58 -13.54 -3.33 23.16
N LEU A 59 -12.87 -2.21 23.49
CA LEU A 59 -11.85 -2.13 24.53
C LEU A 59 -12.40 -2.50 25.92
N VAL A 60 -13.48 -1.84 26.36
CA VAL A 60 -14.14 -2.13 27.64
C VAL A 60 -14.66 -3.57 27.67
N ALA A 61 -15.14 -4.09 26.53
CA ALA A 61 -15.57 -5.48 26.44
C ALA A 61 -14.44 -6.51 26.54
N ALA A 62 -13.23 -6.19 26.08
CA ALA A 62 -12.04 -7.03 26.24
C ALA A 62 -11.44 -6.94 27.66
N LEU A 63 -11.55 -5.78 28.32
CA LEU A 63 -11.04 -5.52 29.67
C LEU A 63 -12.00 -5.95 30.80
N LYS A 64 -13.04 -6.76 30.53
CA LYS A 64 -14.03 -7.24 31.52
C LYS A 64 -13.44 -7.96 32.75
N ASN A 65 -12.21 -8.47 32.65
CA ASN A 65 -11.49 -9.14 33.75
C ASN A 65 -10.56 -8.18 34.55
N ALA A 66 -10.62 -6.87 34.30
CA ALA A 66 -9.94 -5.86 35.12
C ALA A 66 -10.59 -5.74 36.51
N ALA A 67 -9.93 -5.04 37.43
CA ALA A 67 -10.49 -4.82 38.76
C ALA A 67 -11.72 -3.87 38.70
N PRO A 68 -12.75 -4.07 39.53
CA PRO A 68 -13.86 -3.12 39.61
C PRO A 68 -13.36 -1.71 39.95
N GLY A 69 -13.68 -0.74 39.08
CA GLY A 69 -13.19 0.64 39.20
C GLY A 69 -11.84 0.92 38.51
N SER A 70 -11.25 -0.05 37.80
CA SER A 70 -10.14 0.24 36.87
C SER A 70 -10.56 1.25 35.81
N VAL A 71 -9.73 2.28 35.61
CA VAL A 71 -9.83 3.27 34.54
C VAL A 71 -8.65 3.09 33.62
N VAL A 72 -8.86 3.29 32.32
CA VAL A 72 -7.84 3.19 31.29
C VAL A 72 -7.43 4.62 30.94
N VAL A 73 -6.24 5.08 31.32
CA VAL A 73 -5.84 6.51 31.17
C VAL A 73 -5.01 6.71 29.89
N LEU A 74 -5.10 7.88 29.24
CA LEU A 74 -4.25 8.23 28.10
C LEU A 74 -3.52 9.58 28.25
N GLN A 75 -2.47 9.72 27.44
CA GLN A 75 -1.85 11.00 27.09
C GLN A 75 -1.77 11.08 25.57
N GLY A 76 -2.34 12.15 24.99
CA GLY A 76 -2.27 12.39 23.55
C GLY A 76 -0.89 12.87 23.10
N GLY A 77 -0.69 12.85 21.79
CA GLY A 77 0.49 13.46 21.18
C GLY A 77 0.55 14.96 21.48
N ILE A 78 1.77 15.47 21.67
CA ILE A 78 2.05 16.89 21.89
C ILE A 78 2.80 17.41 20.67
N GLU A 79 2.50 18.65 20.25
CA GLU A 79 3.26 19.35 19.20
C GLU A 79 4.76 19.45 19.54
N LYS A 80 5.59 19.40 18.49
CA LYS A 80 7.06 19.38 18.60
C LYS A 80 7.64 20.32 17.55
N ASN A 81 8.54 21.20 17.98
CA ASN A 81 9.31 22.07 17.09
C ASN A 81 10.58 21.36 16.62
N ARG A 82 11.24 21.90 15.58
CA ARG A 82 12.58 21.43 15.18
C ARG A 82 13.63 21.86 16.20
N TYR A 83 14.10 20.91 17.00
CA TYR A 83 15.12 21.12 18.05
C TYR A 83 14.70 22.21 19.06
N ASN A 84 15.45 23.31 19.14
CA ASN A 84 15.19 24.47 20.01
C ASN A 84 14.66 25.71 19.24
N THR A 85 14.12 25.51 18.04
CA THR A 85 13.50 26.59 17.24
C THR A 85 12.02 26.77 17.57
N ASP A 86 11.43 27.83 17.04
CA ASP A 86 10.00 28.11 16.98
C ASP A 86 9.34 27.62 15.67
N ALA A 87 10.03 26.77 14.90
CA ALA A 87 9.56 26.28 13.61
C ALA A 87 8.39 25.28 13.77
N GLY A 88 7.16 25.78 13.58
CA GLY A 88 5.93 25.00 13.41
C GLY A 88 5.78 24.35 12.03
N ASP A 89 6.88 23.94 11.42
CA ASP A 89 6.96 23.29 10.10
C ASP A 89 7.02 21.74 10.19
N LEU A 90 6.77 21.21 11.38
CA LEU A 90 6.41 19.81 11.63
C LEU A 90 4.89 19.75 11.81
N PRO A 91 4.12 19.19 10.86
CA PRO A 91 2.68 19.06 11.03
C PRO A 91 2.37 18.05 12.15
N PHE A 92 1.40 18.38 13.00
CA PHE A 92 0.99 17.47 14.07
C PHE A 92 0.21 16.27 13.51
N ARG A 93 0.62 15.08 13.92
CA ARG A 93 0.00 13.80 13.65
C ARG A 93 -0.15 13.08 15.00
N GLN A 94 -1.37 12.63 15.30
CA GLN A 94 -1.73 12.06 16.60
C GLN A 94 -0.96 10.75 16.90
N GLU A 95 -0.82 10.41 18.18
CA GLU A 95 -0.41 9.04 18.55
C GLU A 95 -1.46 8.06 18.00
N SER A 96 -1.01 7.09 17.20
CA SER A 96 -1.87 6.21 16.39
C SER A 96 -2.98 5.57 17.23
N TYR A 97 -2.59 5.16 18.43
CA TYR A 97 -3.44 4.58 19.45
C TYR A 97 -4.55 5.54 19.95
N PHE A 98 -4.14 6.72 20.43
CA PHE A 98 -5.04 7.78 20.93
C PHE A 98 -6.06 8.14 19.86
N PHE A 99 -5.62 8.18 18.60
CA PHE A 99 -6.51 8.32 17.46
C PHE A 99 -7.51 7.15 17.33
N TRP A 100 -7.07 5.89 17.35
CA TRP A 100 -7.95 4.69 17.31
C TRP A 100 -9.11 4.74 18.29
N THR A 101 -8.87 5.39 19.44
CA THR A 101 -9.80 5.39 20.57
C THR A 101 -10.69 6.64 20.63
N PHE A 102 -10.30 7.75 19.98
CA PHE A 102 -11.00 9.05 20.08
C PHE A 102 -11.22 9.84 18.80
N GLY A 103 -10.41 9.68 17.76
CA GLY A 103 -10.48 10.50 16.55
C GLY A 103 -10.07 11.97 16.74
N VAL A 104 -9.36 12.28 17.82
CA VAL A 104 -8.96 13.65 18.19
C VAL A 104 -7.72 14.05 17.40
N HIS A 105 -7.80 15.16 16.69
CA HIS A 105 -6.71 15.70 15.85
C HIS A 105 -5.89 16.77 16.57
N GLU A 106 -6.37 17.26 17.71
CA GLU A 106 -5.75 18.28 18.55
C GLU A 106 -4.53 17.73 19.32
N SER A 107 -3.49 18.55 19.44
CA SER A 107 -2.30 18.25 20.24
C SER A 107 -2.50 18.61 21.71
N GLY A 108 -1.76 17.95 22.60
CA GLY A 108 -1.86 18.18 24.04
C GLY A 108 -3.20 17.72 24.66
N ALA A 109 -4.00 16.94 23.93
CA ALA A 109 -5.24 16.37 24.42
C ALA A 109 -4.96 15.34 25.53
N GLU A 110 -5.16 15.74 26.78
CA GLU A 110 -5.31 14.79 27.89
C GLU A 110 -6.71 14.17 27.84
N ASN A 111 -6.80 12.85 28.06
CA ASN A 111 -8.07 12.17 28.15
C ASN A 111 -8.03 11.11 29.26
N THR A 112 -9.06 11.11 30.09
CA THR A 112 -9.17 10.24 31.27
C THR A 112 -9.72 8.85 30.94
N ASP A 113 -10.15 8.64 29.70
CA ASP A 113 -10.23 7.38 28.95
C ASP A 113 -9.17 7.50 27.80
N SER A 114 -8.58 6.52 27.11
CA SER A 114 -8.29 5.08 27.28
C SER A 114 -7.44 4.62 26.08
N GLY A 115 -6.34 3.85 26.24
CA GLY A 115 -5.39 3.68 25.11
C GLY A 115 -4.07 2.90 25.26
N ASN A 116 -2.99 3.40 24.63
CA ASN A 116 -2.04 2.61 23.81
C ASN A 116 -0.88 3.47 23.25
N VAL A 117 0.16 2.89 22.60
CA VAL A 117 1.09 2.01 23.33
C VAL A 117 1.68 2.90 24.39
N LEU A 118 1.19 2.76 25.62
CA LEU A 118 1.43 3.79 26.61
C LEU A 118 2.90 3.72 27.04
N GLU A 119 3.66 4.70 26.59
CA GLU A 119 4.49 5.42 27.56
C GLU A 119 3.55 5.84 28.70
N PRO A 120 3.67 5.25 29.91
CA PRO A 120 2.59 5.34 30.89
C PRO A 120 2.35 6.80 31.28
N PRO A 121 1.12 7.34 31.13
CA PRO A 121 0.85 8.78 31.10
C PRO A 121 1.45 9.51 32.30
N ALA A 122 2.09 10.66 32.06
CA ALA A 122 2.92 11.35 33.05
C ALA A 122 2.20 12.58 33.65
N PHE A 123 1.26 12.32 34.56
CA PHE A 123 0.43 13.33 35.22
C PHE A 123 0.79 13.50 36.73
N PRO A 124 0.62 14.70 37.32
CA PRO A 124 0.79 14.91 38.76
C PRO A 124 -0.21 14.09 39.58
N GLY A 125 0.22 13.44 40.66
CA GLY A 125 -0.64 12.59 41.48
C GLY A 125 -0.78 11.15 40.97
N LYS A 126 -0.07 10.76 39.90
CA LYS A 126 0.01 9.37 39.41
C LYS A 126 0.46 8.39 40.50
N GLU A 127 1.33 8.84 41.40
CA GLU A 127 1.82 8.13 42.58
C GLU A 127 0.74 7.81 43.63
N LEU A 128 -0.47 8.34 43.47
CA LEU A 128 -1.64 8.05 44.32
C LEU A 128 -2.47 6.86 43.82
N PHE A 129 -2.12 6.27 42.66
CA PHE A 129 -2.85 5.19 42.01
C PHE A 129 -2.00 3.92 41.90
N ASP A 130 -2.66 2.77 41.87
CA ASP A 130 -2.05 1.51 41.41
C ASP A 130 -2.09 1.47 39.88
N VAL A 131 -0.95 1.24 39.23
CA VAL A 131 -0.77 1.47 37.78
C VAL A 131 -0.24 0.21 37.09
N ASP A 132 -1.12 -0.50 36.38
CA ASP A 132 -0.74 -1.62 35.51
C ASP A 132 -0.38 -1.13 34.11
N VAL A 133 0.91 -1.22 33.78
CA VAL A 133 1.45 -0.83 32.46
C VAL A 133 1.53 -2.00 31.46
N ASN A 134 1.22 -3.23 31.90
CA ASN A 134 1.52 -4.45 31.15
C ASN A 134 0.30 -5.02 30.41
N LYS A 135 -0.89 -4.99 31.04
CA LYS A 135 -2.11 -5.60 30.48
C LYS A 135 -2.60 -4.90 29.21
N LEU A 136 -2.48 -3.58 29.17
CA LEU A 136 -3.29 -2.75 28.28
C LEU A 136 -2.81 -2.79 26.83
N TYR A 137 -1.48 -2.72 26.59
CA TYR A 137 -0.89 -2.78 25.26
C TYR A 137 -1.34 -4.01 24.46
N SER A 138 -1.25 -5.20 25.05
CA SER A 138 -1.56 -6.45 24.34
C SER A 138 -3.03 -6.57 23.96
N VAL A 139 -3.95 -6.04 24.78
CA VAL A 139 -5.38 -5.97 24.48
C VAL A 139 -5.66 -5.01 23.32
N MET A 140 -5.07 -3.82 23.34
CA MET A 140 -5.34 -2.79 22.34
C MET A 140 -4.69 -3.11 20.99
N ALA A 141 -3.49 -3.70 21.01
CA ALA A 141 -2.83 -4.21 19.82
C ALA A 141 -3.63 -5.38 19.19
N GLU A 142 -4.10 -6.34 19.99
CA GLU A 142 -4.93 -7.44 19.48
C GLU A 142 -6.26 -6.92 18.90
N LEU A 143 -6.86 -5.87 19.47
CA LEU A 143 -8.06 -5.24 18.89
C LEU A 143 -7.76 -4.54 17.55
N ARG A 144 -6.63 -3.84 17.40
CA ARG A 144 -6.21 -3.19 16.14
C ARG A 144 -5.86 -4.15 15.01
N VAL A 145 -5.50 -5.40 15.31
CA VAL A 145 -5.29 -6.44 14.29
C VAL A 145 -6.56 -6.68 13.47
N PHE A 146 -7.74 -6.51 14.09
CA PHE A 146 -9.04 -6.73 13.47
C PHE A 146 -9.77 -5.40 13.22
N LYS A 147 -9.90 -5.00 11.97
CA LYS A 147 -10.61 -3.76 11.59
C LYS A 147 -12.12 -4.00 11.63
N THR A 148 -12.85 -3.00 12.11
CA THR A 148 -14.30 -2.87 11.93
C THR A 148 -14.64 -2.34 10.54
N ASP A 149 -15.87 -2.52 10.11
CA ASP A 149 -16.36 -2.06 8.80
C ASP A 149 -16.11 -0.55 8.58
N LYS A 150 -16.35 0.29 9.61
CA LYS A 150 -16.02 1.73 9.59
C LYS A 150 -14.51 2.02 9.52
N GLU A 151 -13.66 1.14 10.04
CA GLU A 151 -12.20 1.24 9.84
C GLU A 151 -11.83 0.85 8.40
N MET A 152 -12.47 -0.18 7.82
CA MET A 152 -12.27 -0.57 6.42
C MET A 152 -12.70 0.55 5.45
N GLU A 153 -13.87 1.18 5.66
CA GLU A 153 -14.37 2.28 4.83
C GLU A 153 -13.37 3.44 4.70
N VAL A 154 -12.63 3.74 5.78
CA VAL A 154 -11.62 4.81 5.81
C VAL A 154 -10.26 4.30 5.26
N MET A 155 -9.89 3.04 5.46
CA MET A 155 -8.70 2.44 4.84
C MET A 155 -8.83 2.31 3.32
N SER A 156 -9.95 1.82 2.81
CA SER A 156 -10.23 1.80 1.36
C SER A 156 -10.23 3.21 0.77
N SER A 157 -10.61 4.22 1.56
CA SER A 157 -10.47 5.63 1.17
C SER A 157 -9.02 6.06 1.04
N SER A 158 -8.10 5.63 1.92
CA SER A 158 -6.66 5.88 1.73
C SER A 158 -6.15 5.24 0.44
N CYS A 159 -6.46 3.96 0.22
CA CYS A 159 -6.03 3.20 -0.96
C CYS A 159 -6.51 3.82 -2.29
N TYR A 160 -7.74 4.35 -2.30
CA TYR A 160 -8.27 5.10 -3.44
C TYR A 160 -7.51 6.43 -3.68
N HIS A 161 -7.20 7.16 -2.61
CA HIS A 161 -6.42 8.41 -2.69
C HIS A 161 -4.93 8.19 -2.90
N GLU A 162 -4.43 6.96 -2.81
CA GLU A 162 -3.09 6.52 -3.23
C GLU A 162 -3.04 6.13 -4.70
N SER A 163 -4.06 5.42 -5.19
CA SER A 163 -4.10 4.87 -6.54
C SER A 163 -3.94 5.98 -7.61
N ASP A 164 -4.55 7.16 -7.41
CA ASP A 164 -4.37 8.30 -8.33
C ASP A 164 -2.95 8.91 -8.30
N PRO A 165 -2.33 9.18 -7.14
CA PRO A 165 -0.88 9.37 -7.03
C PRO A 165 -0.05 8.31 -7.77
N CYS A 166 -0.32 7.02 -7.62
CA CYS A 166 0.38 5.96 -8.35
C CYS A 166 0.22 6.12 -9.87
N TYR A 167 -0.99 6.37 -10.39
CA TYR A 167 -1.20 6.69 -11.80
C TYR A 167 -0.39 7.92 -12.24
N THR A 168 -0.39 9.01 -11.45
CA THR A 168 0.39 10.21 -11.78
C THR A 168 1.90 9.98 -11.73
N SER A 169 2.41 9.17 -10.81
CA SER A 169 3.84 8.95 -10.61
C SER A 169 4.41 7.93 -11.61
N ILE A 170 3.68 6.87 -11.95
CA ILE A 170 4.02 5.98 -13.09
C ILE A 170 4.19 6.81 -14.36
N LYS A 171 3.27 7.76 -14.60
CA LYS A 171 3.21 8.53 -15.84
C LYS A 171 4.21 9.68 -15.92
N TRP A 172 4.23 10.54 -14.89
CA TRP A 172 4.96 11.79 -14.88
C TRP A 172 6.26 11.75 -14.06
N LYS A 173 6.51 10.66 -13.32
CA LYS A 173 7.73 10.42 -12.53
C LYS A 173 7.95 11.45 -11.40
N VAL A 174 6.85 11.97 -10.84
CA VAL A 174 6.83 12.92 -9.71
C VAL A 174 6.31 12.21 -8.46
N TYR A 175 6.91 12.48 -7.31
CA TYR A 175 6.59 11.83 -6.02
C TYR A 175 5.98 12.77 -4.96
N SER A 176 5.88 14.08 -5.23
CA SER A 176 5.73 15.12 -4.19
C SER A 176 4.45 15.96 -4.23
N VAL A 177 3.58 15.81 -5.24
CA VAL A 177 2.48 16.76 -5.50
C VAL A 177 1.09 16.20 -5.22
N SER A 178 0.83 14.93 -5.54
CA SER A 178 -0.54 14.42 -5.75
C SER A 178 -1.37 14.29 -4.46
N TYR A 179 -0.77 13.89 -3.34
CA TYR A 179 -1.49 13.55 -2.09
C TYR A 179 -2.24 14.74 -1.46
N TYR A 180 -1.66 15.95 -1.52
CA TYR A 180 -2.24 17.15 -0.89
C TYR A 180 -3.61 17.53 -1.47
N HIS A 181 -3.85 17.19 -2.74
CA HIS A 181 -5.13 17.44 -3.43
C HIS A 181 -6.18 16.34 -3.17
N GLY A 182 -5.76 15.17 -2.68
CA GLY A 182 -6.64 14.06 -2.27
C GLY A 182 -7.03 14.08 -0.79
N GLY A 183 -6.93 15.22 -0.11
CA GLY A 183 -7.23 15.34 1.33
C GLY A 183 -6.22 14.66 2.27
N CYS A 184 -5.18 14.01 1.73
CA CYS A 184 -4.15 13.33 2.51
C CYS A 184 -3.03 14.34 2.83
N ARG A 185 -3.09 14.95 4.03
CA ARG A 185 -2.08 15.91 4.50
C ARG A 185 -0.75 15.25 4.86
N HIS A 186 -0.78 13.98 5.28
CA HIS A 186 0.40 13.22 5.65
C HIS A 186 0.65 12.09 4.65
N LEU A 187 1.90 11.65 4.62
CA LEU A 187 2.32 10.38 4.06
C LEU A 187 2.39 9.37 5.22
N ALA A 188 2.07 8.10 4.98
CA ALA A 188 2.24 7.06 5.99
C ALA A 188 3.73 6.79 6.29
N TYR A 189 4.61 7.08 5.33
CA TYR A 189 6.07 6.96 5.44
C TYR A 189 6.79 7.91 4.46
N THR A 190 8.12 7.80 4.35
CA THR A 190 8.90 8.60 3.38
C THR A 190 8.93 7.90 2.02
N CYS A 191 8.27 8.50 1.01
CA CYS A 191 8.19 7.96 -0.35
C CYS A 191 9.53 7.43 -0.89
N ILE A 192 9.51 6.22 -1.43
CA ILE A 192 10.65 5.50 -1.98
C ILE A 192 10.59 5.59 -3.51
N ALA A 193 11.22 6.62 -4.09
CA ALA A 193 11.21 6.85 -5.54
C ALA A 193 12.47 6.28 -6.22
N ALA A 194 12.66 4.96 -6.12
CA ALA A 194 13.89 4.30 -6.53
C ALA A 194 13.97 4.05 -8.04
N THR A 195 15.16 4.25 -8.64
CA THR A 195 15.39 4.00 -10.08
C THR A 195 16.70 3.26 -10.36
N GLY A 196 16.68 2.38 -11.37
CA GLY A 196 17.76 1.47 -11.74
C GLY A 196 18.33 0.74 -10.54
N CYS A 197 19.66 0.75 -10.41
CA CYS A 197 20.39 0.21 -9.25
C CYS A 197 19.83 0.58 -7.87
N ASN A 198 19.16 1.73 -7.69
CA ASN A 198 18.61 2.11 -6.39
C ASN A 198 17.39 1.25 -6.01
N GLY A 199 16.74 0.59 -6.97
CA GLY A 199 15.62 -0.32 -6.72
C GLY A 199 15.98 -1.59 -5.93
N SER A 200 17.26 -1.83 -5.63
CA SER A 200 17.71 -2.88 -4.68
C SER A 200 17.98 -2.35 -3.26
N ILE A 201 17.81 -1.04 -3.02
CA ILE A 201 17.86 -0.41 -1.70
C ILE A 201 16.42 -0.33 -1.18
N LEU A 202 16.03 -1.29 -0.33
CA LEU A 202 14.63 -1.52 0.03
C LEU A 202 13.90 -0.26 0.56
N HIS A 203 14.57 0.50 1.43
CA HIS A 203 14.11 1.78 2.01
C HIS A 203 14.94 2.96 1.46
N TYR A 204 15.00 3.13 0.14
CA TYR A 204 15.56 4.33 -0.51
C TYR A 204 14.70 5.59 -0.19
N GLY A 205 15.16 6.79 -0.53
CA GLY A 205 14.41 8.04 -0.31
C GLY A 205 14.61 8.70 1.07
N HIS A 206 15.18 7.99 2.04
CA HIS A 206 15.59 8.57 3.32
C HIS A 206 16.65 9.68 3.15
N ALA A 207 16.85 10.54 4.15
CA ALA A 207 17.71 11.74 4.07
C ALA A 207 19.14 11.52 3.51
N ASN A 208 19.76 10.35 3.72
CA ASN A 208 21.09 10.01 3.22
C ASN A 208 21.09 9.44 1.77
N ALA A 209 19.94 9.35 1.12
CA ALA A 209 19.74 8.88 -0.26
C ALA A 209 18.41 9.45 -0.83
N PRO A 210 18.28 10.78 -0.94
CA PRO A 210 17.00 11.48 -0.79
C PRO A 210 16.23 11.65 -2.12
N ASN A 211 15.97 10.56 -2.85
CA ASN A 211 15.25 10.56 -4.14
C ASN A 211 15.86 11.51 -5.19
N ASP A 212 17.19 11.65 -5.17
CA ASP A 212 17.98 12.59 -5.96
C ASP A 212 18.53 12.03 -7.28
N LYS A 213 18.45 10.70 -7.49
CA LYS A 213 18.97 10.06 -8.70
C LYS A 213 18.13 10.43 -9.93
N GLN A 214 18.75 11.11 -10.90
CA GLN A 214 18.17 11.32 -12.23
C GLN A 214 17.84 9.98 -12.91
N ILE A 215 16.57 9.84 -13.30
CA ILE A 215 16.01 8.70 -14.03
C ILE A 215 16.56 8.66 -15.46
N LYS A 216 16.95 7.48 -15.96
CA LYS A 216 17.55 7.29 -17.30
C LYS A 216 16.73 6.35 -18.17
N ASP A 217 16.97 6.42 -19.47
CA ASP A 217 16.44 5.41 -20.40
C ASP A 217 16.96 4.01 -20.02
N GLY A 218 16.07 3.01 -20.10
CA GLY A 218 16.36 1.63 -19.69
C GLY A 218 16.42 1.35 -18.18
N ASP A 219 16.32 2.35 -17.29
CA ASP A 219 16.12 2.10 -15.86
C ASP A 219 14.77 1.37 -15.61
N MET A 220 14.71 0.52 -14.57
CA MET A 220 13.44 0.26 -13.88
C MET A 220 13.18 1.37 -12.86
N CYS A 221 11.94 1.80 -12.72
CA CYS A 221 11.45 2.48 -11.53
C CYS A 221 10.83 1.43 -10.58
N LEU A 222 11.03 1.63 -9.28
CA LEU A 222 10.32 0.98 -8.18
C LEU A 222 9.89 2.10 -7.24
N PHE A 223 8.60 2.43 -7.29
CA PHE A 223 7.99 3.54 -6.57
C PHE A 223 6.99 2.99 -5.55
N ASP A 224 7.28 3.25 -4.28
CA ASP A 224 6.61 2.74 -3.08
C ASP A 224 6.26 3.99 -2.22
N MET A 225 4.98 4.35 -2.15
CA MET A 225 4.54 5.71 -1.78
C MET A 225 3.12 5.84 -1.19
N GLY A 226 2.92 5.38 0.05
CA GLY A 226 1.68 5.44 0.82
C GLY A 226 1.30 6.82 1.42
N PRO A 227 0.08 7.34 1.15
CA PRO A 227 -0.53 8.42 1.92
C PRO A 227 -1.08 7.95 3.27
N GLU A 228 -1.48 8.91 4.10
CA GLU A 228 -2.27 8.67 5.29
C GLU A 228 -3.56 9.52 5.26
N TYR A 229 -4.72 8.87 5.22
CA TYR A 229 -6.03 9.50 5.30
C TYR A 229 -6.63 9.37 6.72
N ASN A 230 -6.72 10.49 7.44
CA ASN A 230 -7.20 10.54 8.83
C ASN A 230 -6.53 9.49 9.75
N CYS A 231 -5.19 9.50 9.78
CA CYS A 231 -4.34 8.55 10.50
C CYS A 231 -4.35 7.10 9.99
N TYR A 232 -5.24 6.71 9.06
CA TYR A 232 -5.18 5.39 8.40
C TYR A 232 -4.21 5.44 7.23
N ALA A 233 -3.24 4.52 7.22
CA ALA A 233 -2.27 4.34 6.15
C ALA A 233 -2.85 3.47 5.04
N SER A 234 -2.31 3.64 3.83
CA SER A 234 -2.26 2.61 2.80
C SER A 234 -0.83 2.49 2.26
N ASP A 235 -0.52 1.40 1.55
CA ASP A 235 0.84 1.06 1.13
C ASP A 235 0.87 0.32 -0.22
N VAL A 236 1.28 1.00 -1.29
CA VAL A 236 1.33 0.46 -2.65
C VAL A 236 2.68 0.70 -3.33
N THR A 237 3.41 -0.39 -3.56
CA THR A 237 4.54 -0.41 -4.50
C THR A 237 4.10 -0.68 -5.95
N THR A 238 4.63 0.13 -6.87
CA THR A 238 4.54 -0.03 -8.33
C THR A 238 5.94 -0.13 -8.93
N SER A 239 6.15 -1.07 -9.87
CA SER A 239 7.42 -1.24 -10.60
C SER A 239 7.18 -1.17 -12.10
N PHE A 240 7.93 -0.34 -12.82
CA PHE A 240 7.68 -0.05 -14.24
C PHE A 240 8.95 0.41 -14.99
N PRO A 241 9.06 0.20 -16.31
CA PRO A 241 10.20 0.65 -17.10
C PRO A 241 10.18 2.17 -17.28
N ALA A 242 11.29 2.86 -17.04
CA ALA A 242 11.36 4.32 -17.07
C ALA A 242 11.01 4.95 -18.44
N ASN A 243 11.05 4.18 -19.53
CA ASN A 243 10.72 4.60 -20.89
C ASN A 243 9.35 4.06 -21.39
N GLY A 244 8.58 3.39 -20.52
CA GLY A 244 7.27 2.83 -20.87
C GLY A 244 7.30 1.53 -21.68
N LYS A 245 8.46 0.88 -21.85
CA LYS A 245 8.60 -0.43 -22.52
C LYS A 245 9.52 -1.38 -21.77
N PHE A 246 9.03 -2.57 -21.44
CA PHE A 246 9.83 -3.59 -20.76
C PHE A 246 10.76 -4.28 -21.77
N THR A 247 12.06 -4.27 -21.51
CA THR A 247 12.99 -5.22 -22.14
C THR A 247 12.70 -6.65 -21.63
N GLU A 248 12.96 -7.68 -22.45
CA GLU A 248 12.73 -9.09 -22.07
C GLU A 248 13.34 -9.46 -20.70
N LYS A 249 14.50 -8.87 -20.38
CA LYS A 249 15.19 -9.03 -19.11
C LYS A 249 14.43 -8.41 -17.92
N GLN A 250 13.77 -7.27 -18.12
CA GLN A 250 12.86 -6.70 -17.12
C GLN A 250 11.58 -7.54 -17.00
N LYS A 251 11.01 -8.03 -18.11
CA LYS A 251 9.84 -8.93 -18.10
C LYS A 251 10.09 -10.20 -17.28
N ILE A 252 11.28 -10.80 -17.38
CA ILE A 252 11.67 -11.99 -16.60
C ILE A 252 11.58 -11.76 -15.09
N VAL A 253 12.05 -10.61 -14.60
CA VAL A 253 12.01 -10.29 -13.16
C VAL A 253 10.61 -9.83 -12.75
N TYR A 254 9.95 -9.04 -13.60
CA TYR A 254 8.61 -8.51 -13.33
C TYR A 254 7.57 -9.63 -13.21
N ASN A 255 7.54 -10.56 -14.17
CA ASN A 255 6.60 -11.69 -14.15
C ASN A 255 6.89 -12.67 -13.01
N ALA A 256 8.13 -12.81 -12.55
CA ALA A 256 8.45 -13.61 -11.36
C ALA A 256 7.75 -13.06 -10.10
N VAL A 257 7.73 -11.73 -9.95
CA VAL A 257 7.08 -11.04 -8.82
C VAL A 257 5.56 -11.00 -9.00
N LEU A 258 5.07 -10.78 -10.23
CA LEU A 258 3.63 -10.79 -10.52
C LEU A 258 2.99 -12.18 -10.32
N GLU A 259 3.64 -13.26 -10.78
CA GLU A 259 3.21 -14.64 -10.54
C GLU A 259 3.15 -14.91 -9.02
N ALA A 260 4.12 -14.40 -8.25
CA ALA A 260 4.15 -14.57 -6.79
C ALA A 260 3.06 -13.76 -6.05
N ASN A 261 2.86 -12.48 -6.40
CA ASN A 261 1.82 -11.63 -5.85
C ASN A 261 0.43 -12.24 -6.09
N GLN A 262 0.12 -12.58 -7.35
CA GLN A 262 -1.17 -13.18 -7.72
C GLN A 262 -1.37 -14.57 -7.09
N ALA A 263 -0.31 -15.36 -6.94
CA ALA A 263 -0.38 -16.66 -6.27
C ALA A 263 -0.68 -16.53 -4.77
N VAL A 264 0.00 -15.62 -4.07
CA VAL A 264 -0.26 -15.35 -2.64
C VAL A 264 -1.65 -14.76 -2.46
N PHE A 265 -2.05 -13.77 -3.25
CA PHE A 265 -3.40 -13.19 -3.20
C PHE A 265 -4.47 -14.29 -3.37
N LYS A 266 -4.31 -15.18 -4.36
CA LYS A 266 -5.25 -16.30 -4.59
C LYS A 266 -5.25 -17.36 -3.46
N ALA A 267 -4.20 -17.43 -2.64
CA ALA A 267 -4.06 -18.38 -1.54
C ALA A 267 -4.47 -17.80 -0.18
N ALA A 268 -4.33 -16.49 0.03
CA ALA A 268 -4.58 -15.80 1.29
C ALA A 268 -6.07 -15.77 1.66
N LYS A 269 -6.40 -16.33 2.82
CA LYS A 269 -7.76 -16.48 3.38
C LYS A 269 -7.68 -16.91 4.85
N PRO A 270 -8.78 -16.90 5.62
CA PRO A 270 -8.79 -17.41 6.99
C PRO A 270 -8.24 -18.84 7.11
N GLY A 271 -7.42 -19.08 8.13
CA GLY A 271 -6.81 -20.39 8.39
C GLY A 271 -5.42 -20.60 7.79
N VAL A 272 -4.93 -19.70 6.94
CA VAL A 272 -3.59 -19.80 6.31
C VAL A 272 -2.53 -19.08 7.15
N ARG A 273 -1.36 -19.70 7.37
CA ARG A 273 -0.23 -19.13 8.14
C ARG A 273 0.60 -18.18 7.26
N TRP A 274 0.89 -16.97 7.74
CA TRP A 274 1.63 -15.97 6.93
C TRP A 274 3.07 -16.40 6.59
N THR A 275 3.71 -17.14 7.50
CA THR A 275 5.03 -17.75 7.28
C THR A 275 5.03 -18.72 6.10
N ASP A 276 3.94 -19.47 5.89
CA ASP A 276 3.82 -20.42 4.77
C ASP A 276 3.60 -19.68 3.45
N MET A 277 2.92 -18.53 3.48
CA MET A 277 2.79 -17.65 2.32
C MET A 277 4.13 -17.07 1.88
N HIS A 278 5.00 -16.66 2.81
CA HIS A 278 6.36 -16.20 2.49
C HIS A 278 7.17 -17.30 1.77
N LEU A 279 7.16 -18.53 2.30
CA LEU A 279 7.82 -19.67 1.66
C LEU A 279 7.21 -20.01 0.28
N PHE A 280 5.89 -19.85 0.12
CA PHE A 280 5.20 -20.05 -1.15
C PHE A 280 5.58 -18.98 -2.20
N SER A 281 5.64 -17.71 -1.80
CA SER A 281 6.14 -16.61 -2.64
C SER A 281 7.56 -16.86 -3.13
N GLU A 282 8.48 -17.17 -2.21
CA GLU A 282 9.86 -17.54 -2.56
C GLU A 282 9.90 -18.71 -3.54
N LYS A 283 9.07 -19.75 -3.32
CA LYS A 283 8.99 -20.91 -4.22
C LYS A 283 8.55 -20.52 -5.63
N VAL A 284 7.60 -19.59 -5.80
CA VAL A 284 7.17 -19.08 -7.10
C VAL A 284 8.31 -18.28 -7.77
N ILE A 285 8.93 -17.34 -7.05
CA ILE A 285 10.04 -16.52 -7.57
C ILE A 285 11.21 -17.40 -8.02
N LEU A 286 11.66 -18.32 -7.17
CA LEU A 286 12.74 -19.27 -7.47
C LEU A 286 12.39 -20.16 -8.69
N THR A 287 11.14 -20.60 -8.80
CA THR A 287 10.66 -21.36 -9.96
C THR A 287 10.73 -20.53 -11.25
N HIS A 288 10.36 -19.25 -11.21
CA HIS A 288 10.44 -18.36 -12.38
C HIS A 288 11.90 -18.03 -12.76
N LEU A 289 12.78 -17.78 -11.79
CA LEU A 289 14.21 -17.58 -12.01
C LEU A 289 14.90 -18.83 -12.57
N GLN A 290 14.45 -20.04 -12.17
CA GLN A 290 14.88 -21.31 -12.78
C GLN A 290 14.39 -21.44 -14.23
N LYS A 291 13.09 -21.20 -14.52
CA LYS A 291 12.55 -21.21 -15.90
C LYS A 291 13.36 -20.29 -16.83
N ALA A 292 13.86 -19.16 -16.31
CA ALA A 292 14.68 -18.18 -17.02
C ALA A 292 16.19 -18.52 -17.09
N GLY A 293 16.64 -19.65 -16.52
CA GLY A 293 18.04 -20.10 -16.58
C GLY A 293 19.01 -19.40 -15.61
N LEU A 294 18.52 -18.58 -14.67
CA LEU A 294 19.34 -17.97 -13.63
C LEU A 294 19.66 -18.97 -12.50
N LEU A 295 18.76 -19.94 -12.28
CA LEU A 295 18.89 -20.97 -11.24
C LEU A 295 18.84 -22.38 -11.84
N THR A 296 19.43 -23.35 -11.14
CA THR A 296 19.47 -24.77 -11.51
C THR A 296 19.40 -25.68 -10.28
N GLY A 297 18.95 -26.93 -10.43
CA GLY A 297 18.76 -27.88 -9.32
C GLY A 297 17.28 -28.05 -8.92
N ASP A 298 17.04 -28.59 -7.72
CA ASP A 298 15.68 -28.79 -7.21
C ASP A 298 15.15 -27.55 -6.45
N ILE A 299 13.88 -27.21 -6.64
CA ILE A 299 13.26 -26.01 -6.06
C ILE A 299 13.01 -26.16 -4.55
N ASP A 300 12.63 -27.34 -4.07
CA ASP A 300 12.42 -27.54 -2.64
C ASP A 300 13.76 -27.60 -1.89
N GLU A 301 14.84 -28.13 -2.49
CA GLU A 301 16.19 -27.91 -1.96
C GLU A 301 16.56 -26.42 -1.86
N MET A 302 16.22 -25.59 -2.86
CA MET A 302 16.51 -24.14 -2.82
C MET A 302 15.76 -23.41 -1.70
N VAL A 303 14.46 -23.70 -1.51
CA VAL A 303 13.64 -23.12 -0.43
C VAL A 303 14.17 -23.54 0.94
N ASN A 304 14.48 -24.84 1.12
CA ASN A 304 15.08 -25.36 2.35
C ASN A 304 16.47 -24.80 2.64
N ALA A 305 17.27 -24.51 1.60
CA ALA A 305 18.56 -23.82 1.73
C ALA A 305 18.43 -22.31 2.01
N ARG A 306 17.21 -21.75 2.08
CA ARG A 306 16.92 -20.31 2.20
C ARG A 306 17.45 -19.46 1.03
N LEU A 307 17.52 -20.02 -0.18
CA LEU A 307 17.99 -19.30 -1.37
C LEU A 307 17.05 -18.14 -1.76
N GLY A 308 15.75 -18.24 -1.45
CA GLY A 308 14.77 -17.18 -1.72
C GLY A 308 15.17 -15.84 -1.09
N ALA A 309 15.67 -15.87 0.15
CA ALA A 309 16.16 -14.69 0.88
C ALA A 309 17.36 -13.97 0.24
N VAL A 310 18.04 -14.56 -0.75
CA VAL A 310 19.06 -13.88 -1.56
C VAL A 310 18.42 -12.88 -2.54
N PHE A 311 17.21 -13.20 -3.02
CA PHE A 311 16.44 -12.41 -3.98
C PHE A 311 15.27 -11.64 -3.34
N MET A 312 14.75 -12.09 -2.19
CA MET A 312 13.68 -11.45 -1.41
C MET A 312 14.05 -11.41 0.09
N PRO A 313 14.94 -10.49 0.53
CA PRO A 313 15.48 -10.48 1.89
C PRO A 313 14.56 -9.88 2.97
N HIS A 314 13.42 -9.30 2.59
CA HIS A 314 12.42 -8.71 3.49
C HIS A 314 11.28 -9.72 3.80
N GLY A 315 10.27 -9.29 4.55
CA GLY A 315 9.04 -10.07 4.73
C GLY A 315 8.26 -10.20 3.42
N LEU A 316 7.17 -10.97 3.42
CA LEU A 316 6.17 -10.95 2.33
C LEU A 316 5.13 -9.84 2.51
N GLY A 317 5.17 -9.13 3.63
CA GLY A 317 4.16 -8.17 4.03
C GLY A 317 3.83 -8.20 5.51
N HIS A 318 2.98 -7.27 5.88
CA HIS A 318 2.73 -6.87 7.25
C HIS A 318 1.30 -6.42 7.43
N LEU A 319 0.83 -6.48 8.68
CA LEU A 319 -0.43 -5.84 9.03
C LEU A 319 -0.30 -4.32 8.77
N ILE A 320 -1.39 -3.72 8.31
CA ILE A 320 -1.51 -2.28 8.06
C ILE A 320 -2.80 -1.75 8.68
N GLY A 321 -2.83 -0.47 9.05
CA GLY A 321 -3.96 0.18 9.71
C GLY A 321 -3.68 1.64 10.05
N LEU A 322 -3.74 2.01 11.33
CA LEU A 322 -3.37 3.35 11.82
C LEU A 322 -1.84 3.57 11.91
N ASP A 323 -1.06 2.57 11.49
CA ASP A 323 0.36 2.63 11.22
C ASP A 323 0.59 1.76 9.97
N VAL A 324 1.52 2.15 9.08
CA VAL A 324 1.89 1.35 7.90
C VAL A 324 2.34 -0.05 8.30
N HIS A 325 3.26 -0.11 9.26
CA HIS A 325 3.69 -1.34 9.93
C HIS A 325 2.87 -1.54 11.21
N ASP A 326 1.63 -2.02 11.07
CA ASP A 326 0.67 -2.13 12.17
C ASP A 326 1.12 -3.14 13.24
N CYS A 327 0.59 -2.92 14.44
CA CYS A 327 0.86 -3.66 15.66
C CYS A 327 0.27 -5.09 15.66
N GLY A 328 0.61 -5.86 16.69
CA GLY A 328 -0.02 -7.16 16.95
C GLY A 328 0.43 -8.32 16.05
N GLY A 329 1.31 -8.11 15.06
CA GLY A 329 1.84 -9.17 14.17
C GLY A 329 2.56 -10.33 14.89
N TYR A 330 3.02 -10.12 16.13
CA TYR A 330 3.63 -11.13 17.02
C TYR A 330 2.80 -11.44 18.27
N LEU A 331 1.50 -11.14 18.25
CA LEU A 331 0.54 -11.47 19.32
C LEU A 331 -0.41 -12.60 18.89
N GLY A 332 -1.31 -13.01 19.80
CA GLY A 332 -2.31 -14.05 19.58
C GLY A 332 -1.68 -15.41 19.29
N ASP A 333 -1.94 -15.97 18.11
CA ASP A 333 -1.43 -17.27 17.68
C ASP A 333 -0.10 -17.20 16.89
N ALA A 334 0.61 -16.07 16.94
CA ALA A 334 1.91 -15.88 16.29
C ALA A 334 2.95 -16.94 16.69
N LEU A 335 3.76 -17.39 15.72
CA LEU A 335 4.98 -18.14 16.01
C LEU A 335 6.12 -17.17 16.41
N PRO A 336 7.10 -17.60 17.24
CA PRO A 336 8.30 -16.81 17.48
C PRO A 336 8.98 -16.37 16.17
N ARG A 337 9.61 -15.18 16.18
CA ARG A 337 10.39 -14.69 15.03
C ARG A 337 11.50 -15.68 14.71
N SER A 338 11.63 -16.07 13.43
CA SER A 338 12.70 -16.95 12.99
C SER A 338 14.05 -16.23 12.97
N GLU A 339 15.14 -16.97 13.16
CA GLU A 339 16.51 -16.47 12.93
C GLU A 339 16.99 -16.73 11.49
N LEU A 340 16.19 -17.44 10.67
CA LEU A 340 16.55 -17.79 9.29
C LEU A 340 16.40 -16.59 8.33
N PRO A 341 17.28 -16.46 7.32
CA PRO A 341 17.18 -15.40 6.31
C PRO A 341 15.79 -15.29 5.65
N GLY A 342 15.34 -14.06 5.40
CA GLY A 342 14.00 -13.71 4.90
C GLY A 342 12.93 -13.83 5.99
N LEU A 343 12.82 -15.00 6.62
CA LEU A 343 11.84 -15.29 7.68
C LEU A 343 12.06 -14.43 8.94
N SER A 344 13.31 -14.04 9.22
CA SER A 344 13.66 -13.09 10.28
C SER A 344 13.15 -11.66 10.03
N SER A 345 12.91 -11.30 8.77
CA SER A 345 12.44 -9.98 8.33
C SER A 345 10.92 -9.84 8.32
N LEU A 346 10.17 -10.94 8.47
CA LEU A 346 8.69 -10.90 8.57
C LEU A 346 8.21 -9.97 9.70
N ARG A 347 7.07 -9.31 9.51
CA ARG A 347 6.44 -8.47 10.56
C ARG A 347 5.25 -9.14 11.23
N ALA A 348 4.73 -10.22 10.64
CA ALA A 348 3.75 -11.09 11.25
C ALA A 348 4.10 -12.58 11.02
N THR A 349 3.66 -13.44 11.94
CA THR A 349 3.81 -14.91 11.86
C THR A 349 2.52 -15.65 12.22
N ARG A 350 1.38 -14.94 12.17
CA ARG A 350 0.05 -15.40 12.59
C ARG A 350 -0.63 -16.25 11.51
N THR A 351 -1.67 -16.99 11.91
CA THR A 351 -2.70 -17.43 10.96
C THR A 351 -3.57 -16.23 10.59
N LEU A 352 -3.78 -16.02 9.28
CA LEU A 352 -4.74 -15.07 8.73
C LEU A 352 -6.15 -15.41 9.24
N LYS A 353 -6.92 -14.36 9.53
CA LYS A 353 -8.30 -14.41 10.04
C LYS A 353 -9.09 -13.26 9.42
N GLU A 354 -10.41 -13.40 9.40
CA GLU A 354 -11.32 -12.33 8.96
C GLU A 354 -11.08 -11.03 9.73
N GLY A 355 -11.18 -9.89 9.04
CA GLY A 355 -10.98 -8.56 9.60
C GLY A 355 -9.51 -8.12 9.71
N MET A 356 -8.55 -8.99 9.39
CA MET A 356 -7.16 -8.57 9.18
C MET A 356 -7.02 -7.82 7.85
N VAL A 357 -6.18 -6.79 7.84
CA VAL A 357 -5.68 -6.13 6.62
C VAL A 357 -4.16 -6.31 6.58
N ILE A 358 -3.61 -6.70 5.43
CA ILE A 358 -2.22 -7.11 5.28
C ILE A 358 -1.69 -6.75 3.88
N THR A 359 -0.46 -6.24 3.80
CA THR A 359 0.23 -6.02 2.51
C THR A 359 0.64 -7.36 1.89
N ILE A 360 0.64 -7.43 0.55
CA ILE A 360 1.20 -8.55 -0.22
C ILE A 360 2.33 -8.00 -1.10
N GLU A 361 3.56 -7.95 -0.55
CA GLU A 361 4.73 -7.23 -1.11
C GLU A 361 5.88 -8.14 -1.63
N PRO A 362 5.66 -9.20 -2.44
CA PRO A 362 6.78 -9.96 -2.96
C PRO A 362 7.72 -9.06 -3.78
N GLY A 363 9.02 -9.38 -3.72
CA GLY A 363 10.05 -8.66 -4.43
C GLY A 363 11.20 -9.54 -4.90
N CYS A 364 11.87 -9.13 -5.97
CA CYS A 364 13.02 -9.82 -6.54
C CYS A 364 14.10 -8.80 -6.90
N TYR A 365 15.23 -8.83 -6.17
CA TYR A 365 16.32 -7.87 -6.28
C TYR A 365 17.67 -8.52 -6.56
N PHE A 366 18.53 -7.78 -7.24
CA PHE A 366 19.91 -8.19 -7.52
C PHE A 366 20.86 -7.37 -6.63
N ILE A 367 20.84 -7.68 -5.33
CA ILE A 367 21.63 -7.01 -4.29
C ILE A 367 23.05 -7.59 -4.29
N ASP A 368 24.03 -6.79 -4.71
CA ASP A 368 25.41 -7.26 -4.92
C ASP A 368 26.02 -7.94 -3.68
N THR A 369 25.77 -7.45 -2.47
CA THR A 369 26.31 -8.02 -1.23
C THR A 369 25.71 -9.38 -0.87
N LEU A 370 24.42 -9.61 -1.15
CA LEU A 370 23.75 -10.89 -0.92
C LEU A 370 24.18 -11.91 -1.98
N LEU A 371 24.23 -11.49 -3.26
CA LEU A 371 24.75 -12.31 -4.35
C LEU A 371 26.20 -12.73 -4.10
N ASP A 372 27.06 -11.79 -3.70
CA ASP A 372 28.47 -12.05 -3.39
C ASP A 372 28.68 -12.94 -2.17
N ALA A 373 27.73 -13.01 -1.23
CA ALA A 373 27.75 -13.98 -0.15
C ALA A 373 27.29 -15.36 -0.65
N ALA A 374 26.18 -15.41 -1.40
CA ALA A 374 25.61 -16.65 -1.92
C ALA A 374 26.49 -17.37 -2.95
N PHE A 375 27.27 -16.63 -3.75
CA PHE A 375 28.32 -17.20 -4.62
C PHE A 375 29.53 -17.78 -3.85
N LYS A 376 29.67 -17.48 -2.56
CA LYS A 376 30.77 -17.97 -1.71
C LYS A 376 30.36 -19.13 -0.78
N ASP A 377 29.07 -19.29 -0.48
CA ASP A 377 28.54 -20.45 0.25
C ASP A 377 28.31 -21.64 -0.71
N PRO A 378 29.04 -22.78 -0.58
CA PRO A 378 28.84 -23.96 -1.42
C PRO A 378 27.41 -24.53 -1.38
N LYS A 379 26.62 -24.26 -0.32
CA LYS A 379 25.22 -24.68 -0.21
C LYS A 379 24.32 -23.96 -1.20
N LEU A 380 24.60 -22.68 -1.47
CA LEU A 380 23.82 -21.79 -2.32
C LEU A 380 24.41 -21.71 -3.74
N ALA A 381 25.73 -21.61 -3.86
CA ALA A 381 26.46 -21.50 -5.12
C ALA A 381 26.16 -22.64 -6.10
N LYS A 382 25.84 -23.86 -5.62
CA LYS A 382 25.46 -24.99 -6.48
C LYS A 382 24.17 -24.76 -7.30
N PHE A 383 23.31 -23.83 -6.88
CA PHE A 383 22.07 -23.51 -7.57
C PHE A 383 22.17 -22.27 -8.49
N LEU A 384 23.23 -21.46 -8.35
CA LEU A 384 23.31 -20.11 -8.91
C LEU A 384 24.09 -20.09 -10.24
N VAL A 385 23.41 -19.81 -11.36
CA VAL A 385 24.05 -19.71 -12.68
C VAL A 385 24.71 -18.34 -12.81
N LYS A 386 25.90 -18.19 -12.20
CA LYS A 386 26.61 -16.90 -12.04
C LYS A 386 26.71 -16.06 -13.32
N ALA A 387 27.03 -16.68 -14.45
CA ALA A 387 27.19 -15.98 -15.73
C ALA A 387 25.87 -15.39 -16.28
N GLU A 388 24.72 -15.93 -15.89
CA GLU A 388 23.40 -15.37 -16.23
C GLU A 388 23.00 -14.31 -15.20
N ILE A 389 23.16 -14.60 -13.90
CA ILE A 389 22.83 -13.67 -12.80
C ILE A 389 23.65 -12.38 -12.86
N ASP A 390 24.96 -12.45 -13.15
CA ASP A 390 25.82 -11.27 -13.25
C ASP A 390 25.33 -10.26 -14.30
N LYS A 391 24.55 -10.70 -15.30
CA LYS A 391 23.92 -9.79 -16.28
C LYS A 391 22.93 -8.85 -15.62
N TYR A 392 22.25 -9.27 -14.54
CA TYR A 392 21.16 -8.54 -13.86
C TYR A 392 21.66 -7.56 -12.78
N ARG A 393 22.93 -7.64 -12.36
CA ARG A 393 23.53 -6.68 -11.42
C ARG A 393 23.37 -5.25 -11.93
N GLY A 394 23.16 -4.32 -11.01
CA GLY A 394 22.92 -2.91 -11.31
C GLY A 394 21.52 -2.55 -11.85
N GLN A 395 20.62 -3.51 -12.10
CA GLN A 395 19.22 -3.18 -12.46
C GLN A 395 18.33 -2.83 -11.27
N GLY A 396 18.79 -3.06 -10.03
CA GLY A 396 17.98 -2.90 -8.83
C GLY A 396 17.13 -4.14 -8.58
N GLY A 397 15.81 -4.00 -8.67
CA GLY A 397 14.85 -5.09 -8.52
C GLY A 397 13.42 -4.65 -8.87
N VAL A 398 12.47 -5.51 -8.53
CA VAL A 398 11.02 -5.29 -8.66
C VAL A 398 10.37 -5.62 -7.32
N ARG A 399 9.41 -4.80 -6.90
CA ARG A 399 8.41 -5.11 -5.87
C ARG A 399 7.03 -4.78 -6.42
N ILE A 400 6.03 -5.59 -6.10
CA ILE A 400 4.62 -5.36 -6.43
C ILE A 400 3.85 -5.58 -5.13
N GLU A 401 3.13 -4.58 -4.69
CA GLU A 401 2.54 -4.56 -3.35
C GLU A 401 1.13 -4.00 -3.39
N ASP A 402 0.23 -4.71 -2.72
CA ASP A 402 -1.22 -4.51 -2.70
C ASP A 402 -1.73 -4.60 -1.26
N ASP A 403 -2.66 -3.72 -0.89
CA ASP A 403 -3.34 -3.71 0.40
C ASP A 403 -4.55 -4.64 0.40
N VAL A 404 -4.50 -5.71 1.20
CA VAL A 404 -5.47 -6.81 1.10
C VAL A 404 -6.22 -7.05 2.40
N VAL A 405 -7.55 -6.98 2.31
CA VAL A 405 -8.49 -7.31 3.39
C VAL A 405 -8.77 -8.81 3.38
N ILE A 406 -8.76 -9.47 4.54
CA ILE A 406 -9.17 -10.86 4.70
C ILE A 406 -10.62 -10.95 5.17
N TRP A 407 -11.46 -11.66 4.41
CA TRP A 407 -12.89 -11.89 4.69
C TRP A 407 -13.15 -13.36 5.07
N GLU A 408 -14.28 -13.71 5.70
CA GLU A 408 -14.66 -15.10 6.03
C GLU A 408 -14.45 -16.07 4.85
N LYS A 409 -14.78 -15.61 3.63
CA LYS A 409 -14.81 -16.40 2.40
C LYS A 409 -13.74 -16.01 1.37
N GLY A 410 -12.62 -15.45 1.82
CA GLY A 410 -11.47 -15.14 0.95
C GLY A 410 -10.78 -13.84 1.33
N ASN A 411 -10.64 -12.94 0.36
CA ASN A 411 -10.01 -11.65 0.50
C ASN A 411 -10.50 -10.66 -0.57
N GLU A 412 -10.06 -9.40 -0.45
CA GLU A 412 -10.33 -8.31 -1.39
C GLU A 412 -9.10 -7.40 -1.45
N ASN A 413 -8.72 -6.96 -2.65
CA ASN A 413 -7.63 -6.01 -2.85
C ASN A 413 -8.20 -4.59 -2.88
N MET A 414 -7.62 -3.67 -2.11
CA MET A 414 -8.02 -2.26 -2.06
C MET A 414 -7.21 -1.36 -3.01
N SER A 415 -6.11 -1.86 -3.57
CA SER A 415 -5.22 -1.14 -4.49
C SER A 415 -5.69 -1.28 -5.95
N ASP A 416 -5.95 -0.16 -6.63
CA ASP A 416 -6.40 -0.12 -8.04
C ASP A 416 -5.35 0.55 -8.93
N VAL A 417 -4.33 -0.22 -9.35
CA VAL A 417 -3.22 0.24 -10.17
C VAL A 417 -2.84 -0.78 -11.25
N PRO A 418 -2.19 -0.39 -12.36
CA PRO A 418 -1.77 -1.32 -13.42
C PRO A 418 -0.83 -2.41 -12.92
N ARG A 419 -1.12 -3.69 -13.20
CA ARG A 419 -0.33 -4.85 -12.73
C ARG A 419 0.21 -5.75 -13.85
N THR A 420 -0.42 -5.85 -15.01
CA THR A 420 0.18 -6.59 -16.14
C THR A 420 1.18 -5.73 -16.92
N ILE A 421 2.11 -6.39 -17.64
CA ILE A 421 3.02 -5.69 -18.57
C ILE A 421 2.19 -4.91 -19.60
N GLU A 422 1.13 -5.51 -20.11
CA GLU A 422 0.21 -4.94 -21.09
C GLU A 422 -0.51 -3.71 -20.54
N GLU A 423 -1.03 -3.74 -19.31
CA GLU A 423 -1.64 -2.58 -18.64
C GLU A 423 -0.64 -1.44 -18.42
N ILE A 424 0.56 -1.74 -17.89
CA ILE A 424 1.60 -0.72 -17.62
C ILE A 424 2.09 -0.10 -18.93
N GLU A 425 2.43 -0.92 -19.93
CA GLU A 425 2.86 -0.45 -21.24
C GLU A 425 1.77 0.31 -22.00
N HIS A 426 0.49 -0.03 -21.79
CA HIS A 426 -0.64 0.73 -22.31
C HIS A 426 -0.74 2.08 -21.60
N PHE A 427 -0.84 2.08 -20.27
CA PHE A 427 -1.01 3.29 -19.45
C PHE A 427 0.13 4.30 -19.65
N MET A 428 1.38 3.83 -19.73
CA MET A 428 2.54 4.69 -20.02
C MET A 428 2.58 5.19 -21.48
N ALA A 429 2.00 4.45 -22.43
CA ALA A 429 1.87 4.88 -23.82
C ALA A 429 0.63 5.77 -24.09
N MET A 430 -0.34 5.82 -23.17
CA MET A 430 -1.48 6.73 -23.25
C MET A 430 -1.00 8.18 -23.06
N ASN A 431 -0.70 8.90 -24.14
CA ASN A 431 -0.56 10.37 -24.08
C ASN A 431 -1.76 10.99 -23.33
N THR A 432 -1.51 11.95 -22.43
CA THR A 432 -2.56 12.59 -21.63
C THR A 432 -3.36 13.60 -22.46
N ALA A 433 -4.18 13.07 -23.36
CA ALA A 433 -5.23 13.80 -24.04
C ALA A 433 -6.57 13.37 -23.44
N LEU A 434 -7.19 14.21 -22.60
CA LEU A 434 -8.62 14.06 -22.31
C LEU A 434 -9.37 14.49 -23.57
N ILE A 435 -9.74 13.51 -24.41
CA ILE A 435 -10.47 13.77 -25.65
C ILE A 435 -11.95 13.94 -25.33
N VAL A 436 -12.36 15.20 -25.15
CA VAL A 436 -13.77 15.60 -25.25
C VAL A 436 -13.87 16.80 -26.17
N VAL A 437 -14.56 16.62 -27.30
CA VAL A 437 -14.88 17.67 -28.28
C VAL A 437 -16.30 17.43 -28.75
N LEU A 438 -17.20 18.38 -28.50
CA LEU A 438 -18.60 18.34 -28.91
C LEU A 438 -18.92 19.47 -29.89
N ALA A 439 -19.92 19.25 -30.74
CA ALA A 439 -20.66 20.27 -31.50
C ALA A 439 -19.93 21.24 -32.47
N GLY A 440 -18.63 21.10 -32.76
CA GLY A 440 -18.09 21.25 -34.13
C GLY A 440 -17.21 22.46 -34.50
N CYS A 441 -16.61 22.36 -35.69
CA CYS A 441 -15.89 23.42 -36.41
C CYS A 441 -14.57 23.99 -35.85
N ALA A 442 -13.76 23.19 -35.16
CA ALA A 442 -12.29 23.32 -35.21
C ALA A 442 -11.57 21.98 -34.95
N VAL A 443 -10.43 21.76 -35.60
CA VAL A 443 -9.47 20.69 -35.23
C VAL A 443 -8.19 21.38 -34.79
N PHE A 444 -7.88 21.34 -33.50
CA PHE A 444 -6.58 21.74 -32.97
C PHE A 444 -6.11 20.79 -31.86
N TRP A 445 -4.81 20.53 -31.86
CA TRP A 445 -4.14 19.73 -30.85
C TRP A 445 -3.67 20.64 -29.72
N VAL A 446 -3.93 20.24 -28.47
CA VAL A 446 -3.20 20.76 -27.31
C VAL A 446 -2.19 19.70 -26.89
N VAL A 447 -0.92 19.95 -27.21
CA VAL A 447 0.19 19.20 -26.63
C VAL A 447 0.50 19.86 -25.28
N PHE A 448 0.28 19.15 -24.19
CA PHE A 448 0.81 19.57 -22.89
C PHE A 448 2.33 19.48 -22.93
N GLY A 449 3.00 20.60 -22.70
CA GLY A 449 4.42 20.61 -22.35
C GLY A 449 4.64 19.98 -20.97
N GLU A 450 5.88 19.62 -20.67
CA GLU A 450 6.26 19.04 -19.39
C GLU A 450 5.86 19.96 -18.22
N GLY A 451 5.25 19.40 -17.16
CA GLY A 451 5.04 20.11 -15.89
C GLY A 451 3.64 20.71 -15.64
N GLN A 452 2.55 20.13 -16.14
CA GLN A 452 1.19 20.43 -15.64
C GLN A 452 0.57 19.22 -14.93
N THR A 453 0.00 19.46 -13.74
CA THR A 453 -0.34 18.43 -12.75
C THR A 453 -1.84 18.25 -12.50
N GLU A 454 -2.70 19.02 -13.15
CA GLU A 454 -4.16 18.93 -12.93
C GLU A 454 -4.81 17.85 -13.81
N LYS A 455 -5.58 16.99 -13.16
CA LYS A 455 -6.49 16.04 -13.82
C LYS A 455 -7.67 16.84 -14.39
N PRO A 456 -7.88 16.88 -15.72
CA PRO A 456 -8.99 17.65 -16.28
C PRO A 456 -10.32 17.04 -15.84
N LEU A 457 -11.18 17.89 -15.29
CA LEU A 457 -12.49 17.51 -14.75
C LEU A 457 -13.36 16.80 -15.82
N PRO A 458 -14.30 15.91 -15.41
CA PRO A 458 -15.33 15.45 -16.32
C PRO A 458 -16.08 16.66 -16.90
N PRO A 459 -16.44 16.63 -18.21
CA PRO A 459 -17.18 17.71 -18.83
C PRO A 459 -18.43 18.10 -18.01
N PRO A 460 -18.70 19.40 -17.78
CA PRO A 460 -19.75 19.82 -16.85
C PRO A 460 -21.14 19.24 -17.17
N PHE A 461 -21.50 19.10 -18.45
CA PHE A 461 -22.75 18.43 -18.87
C PHE A 461 -22.91 16.97 -18.34
N LEU A 462 -21.83 16.24 -18.00
CA LEU A 462 -21.91 14.90 -17.40
C LEU A 462 -22.40 14.89 -15.94
N SER A 463 -22.52 16.05 -15.30
CA SER A 463 -23.18 16.20 -13.99
C SER A 463 -24.71 16.12 -14.09
N ALA A 464 -25.29 16.30 -15.29
CA ALA A 464 -26.72 16.18 -15.52
C ALA A 464 -27.22 14.73 -15.60
N VAL A 465 -26.33 13.73 -15.62
CA VAL A 465 -26.65 12.31 -15.77
C VAL A 465 -26.19 11.44 -14.61
N ASN A 466 -26.93 10.37 -14.35
CA ASN A 466 -26.56 9.35 -13.36
C ASN A 466 -25.35 8.50 -13.81
N ASP A 467 -24.75 7.78 -12.86
CA ASP A 467 -23.48 7.09 -13.07
C ASP A 467 -23.56 5.96 -14.10
N THR A 468 -24.70 5.27 -14.24
CA THR A 468 -24.90 4.24 -15.27
C THR A 468 -24.85 4.85 -16.66
N VAL A 469 -25.53 5.99 -16.85
CA VAL A 469 -25.50 6.75 -18.10
C VAL A 469 -24.11 7.33 -18.36
N ARG A 470 -23.42 7.81 -17.32
CA ARG A 470 -22.02 8.28 -17.42
C ARG A 470 -21.04 7.17 -17.80
N ARG A 471 -21.27 5.92 -17.36
CA ARG A 471 -20.48 4.74 -17.81
C ARG A 471 -20.67 4.48 -19.30
N GLU A 472 -21.90 4.51 -19.84
CA GLU A 472 -22.11 4.35 -21.29
C GLU A 472 -21.30 5.37 -22.13
N PHE A 473 -21.15 6.61 -21.64
CA PHE A 473 -20.32 7.64 -22.29
C PHE A 473 -18.84 7.26 -22.29
N TYR A 474 -18.32 6.80 -21.14
CA TYR A 474 -16.95 6.33 -21.03
C TYR A 474 -16.69 5.06 -21.84
N ASP A 475 -17.64 4.12 -21.91
CA ASP A 475 -17.54 2.91 -22.74
C ASP A 475 -17.34 3.28 -24.22
N ILE A 476 -18.11 4.27 -24.73
CA ILE A 476 -17.93 4.79 -26.09
C ILE A 476 -16.55 5.47 -26.25
N LEU A 477 -16.14 6.31 -25.29
CA LEU A 477 -14.85 7.01 -25.34
C LEU A 477 -13.64 6.07 -25.25
N MET A 478 -13.75 4.96 -24.52
CA MET A 478 -12.66 4.02 -24.27
C MET A 478 -12.64 2.84 -25.25
N ASN A 479 -13.69 2.63 -26.06
CA ASN A 479 -13.75 1.53 -27.02
C ASN A 479 -12.66 1.64 -28.11
N VAL A 480 -11.61 0.84 -27.94
CA VAL A 480 -10.43 0.77 -28.81
C VAL A 480 -10.71 0.28 -30.23
N ASN A 481 -11.88 -0.33 -30.48
CA ASN A 481 -12.26 -0.83 -31.80
C ASN A 481 -12.90 0.25 -32.69
N LEU A 482 -13.10 1.47 -32.18
CA LEU A 482 -13.68 2.59 -32.92
C LEU A 482 -12.61 3.53 -33.46
N THR A 483 -12.71 3.91 -34.74
CA THR A 483 -11.98 5.07 -35.27
C THR A 483 -12.48 6.37 -34.63
N GLN A 484 -11.70 7.45 -34.74
CA GLN A 484 -12.08 8.76 -34.20
C GLN A 484 -13.43 9.26 -34.76
N GLU A 485 -13.70 9.04 -36.05
CA GLU A 485 -14.99 9.36 -36.71
C GLU A 485 -16.15 8.53 -36.13
N GLN A 486 -15.94 7.21 -35.93
CA GLN A 486 -16.95 6.32 -35.34
C GLN A 486 -17.24 6.69 -33.88
N ARG A 487 -16.20 6.95 -33.08
CA ARG A 487 -16.30 7.37 -31.67
C ARG A 487 -17.05 8.70 -31.56
N LYS A 488 -16.68 9.70 -32.38
CA LYS A 488 -17.38 10.99 -32.48
C LYS A 488 -18.85 10.83 -32.86
N SER A 489 -19.16 9.96 -33.83
CA SER A 489 -20.54 9.67 -34.25
C SER A 489 -21.35 9.04 -33.11
N GLN A 490 -20.78 8.08 -32.38
CA GLN A 490 -21.45 7.46 -31.23
C GLN A 490 -21.62 8.42 -30.04
N VAL A 491 -20.65 9.29 -29.76
CA VAL A 491 -20.79 10.34 -28.73
C VAL A 491 -21.91 11.32 -29.07
N LEU A 492 -22.02 11.77 -30.33
CA LEU A 492 -23.12 12.63 -30.77
C LEU A 492 -24.48 11.91 -30.69
N GLY A 493 -24.53 10.62 -31.04
CA GLY A 493 -25.73 9.79 -30.87
C GLY A 493 -26.12 9.55 -29.41
N TRP A 494 -25.13 9.46 -28.50
CA TRP A 494 -25.34 9.35 -27.06
C TRP A 494 -25.89 10.66 -26.47
N ILE A 495 -25.40 11.81 -26.91
CA ILE A 495 -25.93 13.13 -26.48
C ILE A 495 -27.40 13.25 -26.85
N ALA A 496 -27.75 12.98 -28.12
CA ALA A 496 -29.13 13.00 -28.60
C ALA A 496 -30.02 11.90 -27.99
N LYS A 497 -29.45 10.79 -27.51
CA LYS A 497 -30.18 9.77 -26.72
C LYS A 497 -30.62 10.31 -25.36
N PHE A 498 -29.85 11.24 -24.77
CA PHE A 498 -30.11 11.78 -23.43
C PHE A 498 -30.59 13.24 -23.40
N GLY A 499 -30.70 13.90 -24.55
CA GLY A 499 -31.24 15.27 -24.67
C GLY A 499 -30.30 16.35 -24.15
N LEU A 500 -28.99 16.14 -24.26
CA LEU A 500 -27.93 16.98 -23.69
C LEU A 500 -27.32 17.96 -24.71
N GLU A 501 -27.96 18.15 -25.86
CA GLU A 501 -27.43 18.97 -26.96
C GLU A 501 -27.15 20.43 -26.55
N ASP A 502 -28.00 21.03 -25.72
CA ASP A 502 -27.87 22.42 -25.30
C ASP A 502 -26.80 22.60 -24.21
N GLU A 503 -26.68 21.69 -23.25
CA GLU A 503 -25.60 21.68 -22.25
C GLU A 503 -24.23 21.44 -22.92
N ALA A 504 -24.16 20.43 -23.80
CA ALA A 504 -22.98 20.13 -24.61
C ALA A 504 -22.52 21.34 -25.43
N LYS A 505 -23.48 22.04 -26.05
CA LYS A 505 -23.22 23.25 -26.82
C LYS A 505 -22.78 24.42 -25.92
N GLN A 506 -23.41 24.60 -24.77
CA GLN A 506 -23.08 25.67 -23.84
C GLN A 506 -21.67 25.50 -23.26
N ASP A 507 -21.22 24.27 -23.04
CA ASP A 507 -19.84 23.98 -22.60
C ASP A 507 -18.80 24.20 -23.71
N ASP A 508 -19.08 23.83 -24.97
CA ASP A 508 -18.21 24.23 -26.10
C ASP A 508 -18.15 25.75 -26.26
N ASP A 509 -19.28 26.46 -26.28
CA ASP A 509 -19.29 27.94 -26.39
C ASP A 509 -18.46 28.63 -25.28
N LYS A 510 -18.45 28.08 -24.05
CA LYS A 510 -17.55 28.52 -22.95
C LYS A 510 -16.07 28.25 -23.29
N LEU A 511 -15.73 27.04 -23.72
CA LEU A 511 -14.35 26.65 -24.08
C LEU A 511 -13.82 27.49 -25.25
N GLN A 512 -14.63 27.71 -26.29
CA GLN A 512 -14.33 28.58 -27.43
C GLN A 512 -14.08 30.03 -27.00
N ALA A 513 -14.76 30.53 -25.97
CA ALA A 513 -14.52 31.86 -25.40
C ALA A 513 -13.20 31.92 -24.62
N MET A 514 -12.89 30.90 -23.80
CA MET A 514 -11.63 30.80 -23.06
C MET A 514 -10.42 30.77 -24.00
N VAL A 515 -10.42 29.89 -25.02
CA VAL A 515 -9.32 29.73 -25.98
C VAL A 515 -9.00 31.04 -26.72
N LYS A 516 -10.02 31.85 -27.05
CA LYS A 516 -9.82 33.16 -27.69
C LYS A 516 -9.16 34.17 -26.73
N GLY A 517 -9.49 34.11 -25.44
CA GLY A 517 -8.94 35.00 -24.40
C GLY A 517 -7.44 34.82 -24.15
N THR A 518 -6.92 33.59 -24.25
CA THR A 518 -5.50 33.27 -23.97
C THR A 518 -4.50 33.78 -25.01
N SER A 519 -4.98 34.34 -26.13
CA SER A 519 -4.16 34.71 -27.31
C SER A 519 -3.25 35.95 -27.16
N ARG A 520 -2.87 36.34 -25.94
CA ARG A 520 -1.90 37.43 -25.70
C ARG A 520 -0.47 36.95 -25.96
N LYS A 521 0.15 37.48 -27.03
CA LYS A 521 1.54 37.18 -27.42
C LYS A 521 2.54 37.44 -26.28
N MET A 522 3.13 36.38 -25.73
CA MET A 522 4.40 36.48 -25.02
C MET A 522 5.56 36.51 -26.03
N ASN A 523 6.06 37.70 -26.35
CA ASN A 523 7.35 37.84 -27.02
C ASN A 523 8.46 37.57 -25.99
N VAL A 524 8.92 36.31 -25.90
CA VAL A 524 10.12 35.97 -25.12
C VAL A 524 11.36 36.27 -25.98
N SER A 525 12.21 37.17 -25.50
CA SER A 525 13.48 37.51 -26.16
C SER A 525 14.52 36.44 -25.88
N THR A 526 15.18 35.92 -26.91
CA THR A 526 16.29 34.98 -26.77
C THR A 526 17.60 35.73 -26.52
N ASP A 527 17.88 36.10 -25.27
CA ASP A 527 19.18 36.71 -24.92
C ASP A 527 19.62 36.43 -23.46
N LYS A 528 20.66 35.59 -23.34
CA LYS A 528 21.59 35.37 -22.19
C LYS A 528 21.17 34.50 -20.98
N CYS A 529 22.00 33.46 -20.79
CA CYS A 529 22.29 32.65 -19.58
C CYS A 529 21.09 31.96 -18.92
#